data_AF-A0A9P6RZ58-F1
#
_entry.id   AF-A0A9P6RZ58-F1
#
_cell.length_a   1.000
_cell.length_b   1.000
_cell.length_c   1.000
_cell.angle_alpha   90.00
_cell.angle_beta   90.00
_cell.angle_gamma   90.00
#
_symmetry.space_group_name_H-M   'P 1'
#
loop_
_entity.id
_entity.type
_entity.pdbx_description
1 polymer ?
#
loop_
_entity_poly.entity_id
_entity_poly.type
_entity_poly.pdbx_seq_one_letter_code
_entity_poly.pdbx_strand_id
1 'polypeptide(L)'
;MATRYAINNIQNGIENTVHETGHAVYEQVRNKANIDLPVSMALSLGIHESQSLPWERMFYNGVKRVQPGFIRIESDEITYPMHVILRYEIKKALIEGDIQVAD
;
A
#
# COMPACT_ATOMS: atom_id res chain seq x y z
N MET A 1 -10.04 -6.05 8.31
CA MET A 1 -8.92 -6.85 7.78
C MET A 1 -9.48 -8.06 7.05
N ALA A 2 -9.08 -8.22 5.79
CA ALA A 2 -9.37 -9.39 4.96
C ALA A 2 -8.15 -9.66 4.08
N THR A 3 -7.90 -10.91 3.71
CA THR A 3 -6.76 -11.29 2.87
C THR A 3 -7.20 -12.30 1.82
N ARG A 4 -6.47 -12.39 0.72
CA ARG A 4 -6.71 -13.34 -0.36
C ARG A 4 -5.58 -14.37 -0.41
N TYR A 5 -5.93 -15.64 -0.27
CA TYR A 5 -5.01 -16.75 -0.45
C TYR A 5 -5.12 -17.34 -1.86
N ALA A 6 -3.99 -17.70 -2.43
CA ALA A 6 -3.89 -18.42 -3.70
C ALA A 6 -3.03 -19.67 -3.51
N ILE A 7 -3.53 -20.84 -3.92
CA ILE A 7 -2.87 -22.14 -3.71
C ILE A 7 -1.49 -22.19 -4.37
N ASN A 8 -1.35 -21.52 -5.51
CA ASN A 8 -0.11 -21.42 -6.28
C ASN A 8 0.82 -20.27 -5.85
N ASN A 9 0.42 -19.45 -4.87
CA ASN A 9 1.22 -18.32 -4.40
C ASN A 9 0.89 -18.00 -2.93
N ILE A 10 1.35 -18.86 -2.03
CA ILE A 10 1.15 -18.72 -0.58
C ILE A 10 1.84 -17.45 -0.06
N GLN A 11 2.98 -17.07 -0.65
CA GLN A 11 3.73 -15.88 -0.28
C GLN A 11 2.87 -14.62 -0.39
N ASN A 12 2.14 -14.44 -1.50
CA ASN A 12 1.25 -13.28 -1.67
C ASN A 12 0.16 -13.20 -0.58
N GLY A 13 -0.41 -14.34 -0.18
CA GLY A 13 -1.41 -14.36 0.89
C GLY A 13 -0.85 -13.96 2.26
N ILE A 14 0.40 -14.37 2.56
CA ILE A 14 1.10 -13.96 3.79
C ILE A 14 1.41 -12.47 3.74
N GLU A 15 1.96 -11.97 2.63
CA GLU A 15 2.28 -10.55 2.44
C GLU A 15 1.05 -9.65 2.62
N ASN A 16 -0.07 -9.98 1.97
CA ASN A 16 -1.33 -9.26 2.14
C ASN A 16 -1.82 -9.28 3.60
N THR A 17 -1.62 -10.40 4.30
CA THR A 17 -1.99 -10.52 5.72
C THR A 17 -1.11 -9.62 6.59
N VAL A 18 0.20 -9.60 6.35
CA VAL A 18 1.14 -8.76 7.10
C VAL A 18 0.85 -7.28 6.84
N HIS A 19 0.57 -6.90 5.59
CA HIS A 19 0.19 -5.54 5.20
C HIS A 19 -1.01 -5.03 6.01
N GLU A 20 -2.11 -5.77 5.97
CA GLU A 20 -3.35 -5.42 6.66
C GLU A 20 -3.22 -5.49 8.19
N THR A 21 -2.32 -6.36 8.69
CA THR A 21 -1.99 -6.40 10.12
C THR A 21 -1.31 -5.12 10.56
N GLY A 22 -0.40 -4.55 9.75
CA GLY A 22 0.25 -3.28 10.06
C GLY A 22 -0.76 -2.13 10.20
N HIS A 23 -1.75 -2.06 9.30
CA HIS A 23 -2.87 -1.12 9.41
C HIS A 23 -3.67 -1.34 10.69
N ALA A 24 -4.04 -2.60 10.97
CA ALA A 24 -4.82 -2.94 12.15
C ALA A 24 -4.09 -2.60 13.46
N VAL A 25 -2.79 -2.87 13.54
CA VAL A 25 -1.96 -2.53 14.71
C VAL A 25 -1.93 -1.02 14.93
N TYR A 26 -1.72 -0.24 13.87
CA TYR A 26 -1.77 1.22 13.96
C TYR A 26 -3.11 1.70 14.52
N GLU A 27 -4.23 1.20 13.99
CA GLU A 27 -5.57 1.57 14.45
C GLU A 27 -5.83 1.15 15.91
N GLN A 28 -5.29 0.02 16.36
CA GLN A 28 -5.47 -0.50 17.71
C GLN A 28 -4.73 0.30 18.80
N VAL A 29 -3.58 0.89 18.48
CA VAL A 29 -2.75 1.64 19.44
C VAL A 29 -3.12 3.12 19.54
N ARG A 30 -4.07 3.60 18.72
CA ARG A 30 -4.54 4.99 18.81
C ARG A 30 -5.29 5.26 20.10
N ASN A 31 -5.38 6.55 20.45
CA ASN A 31 -6.08 7.01 21.63
C ASN A 31 -7.59 6.71 21.55
N LYS A 32 -8.01 5.61 22.20
CA LYS A 32 -9.40 5.16 22.26
C LYS A 32 -10.29 6.03 23.14
N ALA A 33 -9.71 6.82 24.06
CA ALA A 33 -10.49 7.71 24.92
C ALA A 33 -11.17 8.83 24.13
N ASN A 34 -10.62 9.17 22.96
CA ASN A 34 -11.05 10.26 22.10
C ASN A 34 -11.48 9.76 20.71
N ILE A 35 -11.97 8.51 20.59
CA ILE A 35 -12.20 7.85 19.29
C ILE A 35 -13.16 8.59 18.35
N ASP A 36 -14.05 9.43 18.90
CA ASP A 36 -15.00 10.24 18.14
C ASP A 36 -14.47 11.64 17.79
N LEU A 37 -13.26 12.00 18.26
CA LEU A 37 -12.63 13.28 17.97
C LEU A 37 -11.66 13.17 16.79
N PRO A 38 -11.51 14.23 15.97
CA PRO A 38 -10.57 14.25 14.84
C PRO A 38 -9.12 13.90 15.22
N VAL A 39 -8.70 14.21 16.45
CA VAL A 39 -7.36 13.90 16.98
C VAL A 39 -7.07 12.39 17.06
N SER A 40 -8.10 11.54 17.05
CA SER A 40 -7.96 10.09 17.07
C SER A 40 -7.93 9.45 15.69
N MET A 41 -8.19 10.22 14.62
CA MET A 41 -8.15 9.73 13.25
C MET A 41 -6.71 9.57 12.76
N ALA A 42 -6.50 8.72 11.74
CA ALA A 42 -5.24 8.66 11.03
C ALA A 42 -4.93 10.03 10.40
N LEU A 43 -3.74 10.58 10.67
CA LEU A 43 -3.35 11.93 10.20
C LEU A 43 -3.38 12.05 8.67
N SER A 44 -3.01 11.00 7.94
CA SER A 44 -3.15 10.94 6.49
C SER A 44 -3.16 9.50 5.98
N LEU A 45 -3.62 9.31 4.74
CA LEU A 45 -3.51 8.03 4.04
C LEU A 45 -2.05 7.58 3.89
N GLY A 46 -1.13 8.53 3.67
CA GLY A 46 0.30 8.22 3.56
C GLY A 46 0.89 7.72 4.88
N ILE A 47 0.46 8.28 6.01
CA ILE A 47 0.89 7.80 7.34
C ILE A 47 0.28 6.46 7.66
N HIS A 48 -0.98 6.22 7.28
CA HIS A 48 -1.61 4.92 7.45
C HIS A 48 -0.88 3.85 6.62
N GLU A 49 -0.63 4.13 5.34
CA GLU A 49 0.13 3.26 4.45
C GLU A 49 1.57 3.02 4.94
N SER A 50 2.21 4.01 5.57
CA SER A 50 3.56 3.81 6.10
C SER A 50 3.63 2.83 7.27
N GLN A 51 2.49 2.44 7.87
CA GLN A 51 2.48 1.49 8.98
C GLN A 51 2.51 0.04 8.54
N SER A 52 2.13 -0.29 7.30
CA SER A 52 2.25 -1.66 6.80
C SER A 52 3.71 -2.05 6.48
N LEU A 53 4.47 -1.10 5.94
CA LEU A 53 5.82 -1.32 5.39
C LEU A 53 6.85 -1.86 6.40
N PRO A 54 6.93 -1.38 7.65
CA PRO A 54 7.88 -1.93 8.63
C PRO A 54 7.59 -3.40 8.94
N TRP A 55 6.32 -3.80 9.03
CA TRP A 55 5.93 -5.18 9.31
C TRP A 55 6.24 -6.11 8.14
N GLU A 56 5.98 -5.67 6.90
CA GLU A 56 6.36 -6.42 5.70
C GLU A 56 7.87 -6.65 5.63
N ARG A 57 8.66 -5.61 5.89
CA ARG A 57 10.13 -5.66 5.85
C ARG A 57 10.73 -6.52 6.95
N MET A 58 10.22 -6.42 8.18
CA MET A 58 10.67 -7.27 9.29
C MET A 58 10.41 -8.75 9.02
N PHE A 59 9.30 -9.06 8.33
CA PHE A 59 8.98 -10.44 7.96
C PHE A 59 9.82 -10.94 6.78
N TYR A 60 10.15 -10.08 5.82
CA TYR A 60 10.81 -10.46 4.56
C TYR A 60 12.13 -9.73 4.31
N ASN A 61 13.17 -10.01 5.10
CA ASN A 61 14.53 -9.65 4.70
C ASN A 61 15.04 -10.59 3.60
N GLY A 62 14.89 -10.20 2.32
CA GLY A 62 15.69 -10.73 1.20
C GLY A 62 15.01 -11.68 0.20
N VAL A 63 13.68 -11.76 0.13
CA VAL A 63 12.98 -12.76 -0.72
C VAL A 63 12.50 -12.20 -2.07
N LYS A 64 12.30 -10.88 -2.21
CA LYS A 64 11.74 -10.33 -3.46
C LYS A 64 12.82 -10.11 -4.51
N ARG A 65 12.68 -10.81 -5.64
CA ARG A 65 13.44 -10.53 -6.86
C ARG A 65 12.92 -9.23 -7.48
N VAL A 66 13.81 -8.27 -7.69
CA VAL A 66 13.50 -7.05 -8.43
C VAL A 66 13.30 -7.42 -9.91
N GLN A 67 12.13 -7.12 -10.45
CA GLN A 67 11.84 -7.35 -11.86
C GLN A 67 10.77 -6.39 -12.37
N PRO A 68 10.90 -5.86 -13.60
CA PRO A 68 9.84 -5.09 -14.22
C PRO A 68 8.55 -5.93 -14.32
N GLY A 69 7.41 -5.31 -14.01
CA GLY A 69 6.10 -5.92 -14.11
C GLY A 69 5.03 -4.89 -14.47
N PHE A 70 3.85 -5.36 -14.90
CA PHE A 70 2.76 -4.49 -15.29
C PHE A 70 1.75 -4.22 -14.16
N ILE A 71 1.70 -5.11 -13.17
CA ILE A 71 0.68 -5.09 -12.11
C ILE A 71 1.23 -4.46 -10.84
N ARG A 72 0.78 -3.23 -10.53
CA ARG A 72 1.25 -2.44 -9.38
C ARG A 72 1.21 -3.18 -8.04
N ILE A 73 0.15 -3.93 -7.76
CA ILE A 73 -0.01 -4.64 -6.48
C ILE A 73 0.86 -5.90 -6.37
N GLU A 74 1.51 -6.30 -7.47
CA GLU A 74 2.44 -7.44 -7.52
C GLU A 74 3.90 -6.97 -7.66
N SER A 75 4.14 -5.66 -7.73
CA SER A 75 5.46 -5.07 -7.90
C SER A 75 6.35 -5.26 -6.67
N ASP A 76 7.66 -5.30 -6.91
CA ASP A 76 8.65 -5.22 -5.85
C ASP A 76 8.81 -3.79 -5.31
N GLU A 77 9.51 -3.64 -4.19
CA GLU A 77 9.67 -2.34 -3.51
C GLU A 77 10.37 -1.27 -4.37
N ILE A 78 11.20 -1.67 -5.33
CA ILE A 78 11.95 -0.74 -6.19
C ILE A 78 11.09 -0.30 -7.38
N THR A 79 10.28 -1.22 -7.92
CA THR A 79 9.43 -0.94 -9.08
C THR A 79 8.07 -0.36 -8.73
N TYR A 80 7.56 -0.59 -7.51
CA TYR A 80 6.28 -0.06 -7.04
C TYR A 80 6.15 1.47 -7.15
N PRO A 81 7.14 2.30 -6.74
CA PRO A 81 7.03 3.76 -6.86
C PRO A 81 6.87 4.24 -8.31
N MET A 82 7.43 3.54 -9.30
CA MET A 82 7.29 3.90 -10.71
C MET A 82 5.83 3.84 -11.17
N HIS A 83 5.08 2.84 -10.72
CA HIS A 83 3.64 2.75 -11.00
C HIS A 83 2.84 3.88 -10.35
N VAL A 84 3.25 4.38 -9.18
CA VAL A 84 2.61 5.50 -8.51
C VAL A 84 2.89 6.80 -9.27
N ILE A 85 4.14 7.02 -9.69
CA ILE A 85 4.55 8.18 -10.49
C ILE A 85 3.78 8.21 -11.81
N LEU A 86 3.75 7.11 -12.55
CA LEU A 86 3.02 7.04 -13.81
C LEU A 86 1.53 7.41 -13.65
N ARG A 87 0.86 6.88 -12.61
CA ARG A 87 -0.54 7.22 -12.32
C ARG A 87 -0.72 8.67 -11.89
N TYR A 88 0.25 9.25 -11.18
CA TYR A 88 0.22 10.65 -10.80
C TYR A 88 0.36 11.55 -12.04
N GLU A 89 1.29 11.24 -12.93
CA GLU A 89 1.52 12.01 -14.17
C GLU A 89 0.30 11.97 -15.08
N ILE A 90 -0.31 10.80 -15.29
CA ILE A 90 -1.56 10.68 -16.07
C ILE A 90 -2.67 11.53 -15.45
N LYS A 91 -2.86 11.48 -14.12
CA LYS A 91 -3.88 12.30 -13.45
C LYS A 91 -3.59 13.79 -13.58
N LYS A 92 -2.32 14.18 -13.47
CA LYS A 92 -1.89 15.58 -13.61
C LYS A 92 -2.22 16.09 -15.02
N ALA A 93 -1.82 15.34 -16.05
CA ALA A 93 -2.10 15.67 -17.44
C ALA A 93 -3.62 15.76 -17.73
N LEU A 94 -4.43 14.85 -17.18
CA LEU A 94 -5.89 14.93 -17.29
C LEU A 94 -6.48 16.20 -16.63
N ILE A 95 -5.95 16.60 -15.47
CA ILE A 95 -6.41 17.79 -14.74
C ILE A 95 -5.96 19.08 -15.45
N GLU A 96 -4.74 19.10 -16.00
CA GLU A 96 -4.17 20.23 -16.73
C GLU A 96 -4.76 20.37 -18.14
N GLY A 97 -5.39 19.31 -18.67
CA GLY A 97 -6.01 19.28 -19.99
C GLY A 97 -5.06 18.89 -21.13
N ASP A 98 -3.91 18.31 -20.79
CA ASP A 98 -2.88 17.88 -21.75
C ASP A 98 -3.26 16.58 -22.49
N ILE A 99 -4.12 15.75 -21.88
CA ILE A 99 -4.63 14.49 -22.46
C ILE A 99 -6.13 14.37 -22.23
N GLN A 100 -6.85 13.67 -23.11
CA GLN A 100 -8.27 13.36 -22.95
C GLN A 100 -8.48 11.97 -22.35
N VAL A 101 -9.65 11.74 -21.75
CA VAL A 101 -10.02 10.42 -21.22
C VAL A 101 -10.12 9.35 -22.32
N ALA A 102 -10.34 9.78 -23.57
CA ALA A 102 -10.48 8.88 -24.71
C ALA A 102 -9.15 8.45 -25.34
N ASP A 103 -8.03 9.07 -24.95
CA ASP A 103 -6.68 8.72 -25.39
C ASP A 103 -6.14 7.51 -24.63
#